data_AF-A0A959IB29-F1
#
_entry.id   AF-A0A959IB29-F1
#
_cell.length_a   1.000
_cell.length_b   1.000
_cell.length_c   1.000
_cell.angle_alpha   90.00
_cell.angle_beta   90.00
_cell.angle_gamma   90.00
#
_symmetry.space_group_name_H-M   'P 1'
#
loop_
_entity.id
_entity.type
_entity.pdbx_description
1 polymer ?
#
loop_
_entity_poly.entity_id
_entity_poly.type
_entity_poly.pdbx_seq_one_letter_code
_entity_poly.pdbx_strand_id
1 'polypeptide(L)'
;MRTLLFSLLLICSFPALTQDSLLIEAIQKNTTVLQVKGDFFTGPGAAVIQEAIADQQFLLVGEQHGIAEVGQFTKALYLAAQSYGFQYLCIETDPFIAAKLERLMEGDLAAYRDFCAKFPFTIPFYNNEGDFEFLQRVATSSKGRKPV
;
A
#
# COMPACT_ATOMS: atom_id res chain seq x y z
N MET A 1 -0.74 -44.48 61.32
CA MET A 1 -0.91 -43.01 61.26
C MET A 1 -0.82 -42.60 59.79
N ARG A 2 -1.98 -42.47 59.13
CA ARG A 2 -2.18 -42.34 57.68
C ARG A 2 -3.07 -41.13 57.44
N THR A 3 -2.55 -39.92 57.62
CA THR A 3 -3.28 -38.69 57.27
C THR A 3 -2.31 -37.53 57.40
N LEU A 4 -1.94 -36.92 56.27
CA LEU A 4 -1.42 -35.55 56.09
C LEU A 4 -0.47 -35.52 54.89
N LEU A 5 -1.00 -35.74 53.68
CA LEU A 5 -0.26 -35.40 52.45
C LEU A 5 -1.24 -35.12 51.30
N PHE A 6 -2.20 -34.22 51.50
CA PHE A 6 -3.16 -33.81 50.47
C PHE A 6 -3.58 -32.35 50.63
N SER A 7 -2.63 -31.42 50.72
CA SER A 7 -2.97 -29.98 50.79
C SER A 7 -1.99 -29.06 50.09
N LEU A 8 -1.26 -29.53 49.07
CA LEU A 8 -0.35 -28.65 48.32
C LEU A 8 -0.39 -28.91 46.81
N LEU A 9 -1.58 -28.80 46.20
CA LEU A 9 -1.74 -28.68 44.74
C LEU A 9 -3.03 -27.89 44.44
N LEU A 10 -3.12 -26.69 45.02
CA LEU A 10 -4.07 -25.66 44.58
C LEU A 10 -3.28 -24.40 44.17
N ILE A 11 -2.19 -24.60 43.43
CA ILE A 11 -1.46 -23.50 42.82
C ILE A 11 -2.16 -23.19 41.50
N CYS A 12 -3.06 -22.20 41.57
CA CYS A 12 -3.30 -21.22 40.52
C CYS A 12 -3.45 -21.77 39.08
N SER A 13 -4.62 -22.34 38.78
CA SER A 13 -5.12 -22.34 37.39
C SER A 13 -5.68 -20.94 37.05
N PHE A 14 -4.83 -19.92 37.08
CA PHE A 14 -5.15 -18.71 36.32
C PHE A 14 -5.01 -19.10 34.85
N PRO A 15 -6.03 -18.92 33.99
CA PRO A 15 -5.78 -18.98 32.56
C PRO A 15 -4.70 -17.94 32.29
N ALA A 16 -3.52 -18.42 31.87
CA ALA A 16 -2.53 -17.54 31.27
C ALA A 16 -3.23 -16.96 30.04
N LEU A 17 -3.75 -15.73 30.14
CA LEU A 17 -4.09 -14.95 28.97
C LEU A 17 -2.82 -14.92 28.15
N THR A 18 -2.82 -15.62 27.02
CA THR A 18 -1.66 -15.67 26.16
C THR A 18 -1.39 -14.24 25.73
N GLN A 19 -0.12 -13.83 25.70
CA GLN A 19 0.22 -12.46 25.32
C GLN A 19 -0.34 -12.11 23.92
N ASP A 20 -0.54 -13.13 23.08
CA ASP A 20 -1.17 -12.99 21.77
C ASP A 20 -2.66 -12.65 21.85
N SER A 21 -3.43 -13.13 22.85
CA SER A 21 -4.88 -12.92 22.88
C SER A 21 -5.24 -11.44 23.11
N LEU A 22 -4.51 -10.74 23.98
CA LEU A 22 -4.72 -9.31 24.21
C LEU A 22 -4.28 -8.47 23.01
N LEU A 23 -3.16 -8.84 22.37
CA LEU A 23 -2.69 -8.15 21.16
C LEU A 23 -3.66 -8.35 19.99
N ILE A 24 -4.14 -9.57 19.76
CA ILE A 24 -5.11 -9.89 18.71
C ILE A 24 -6.41 -9.12 18.95
N GLU A 25 -6.93 -9.12 20.18
CA GLU A 25 -8.14 -8.36 20.51
C GLU A 25 -7.92 -6.86 20.26
N ALA A 26 -6.78 -6.31 20.68
CA ALA A 26 -6.43 -4.92 20.43
C ALA A 26 -6.36 -4.60 18.94
N ILE A 27 -5.72 -5.44 18.12
CA ILE A 27 -5.66 -5.27 16.66
C ILE A 27 -7.07 -5.31 16.08
N GLN A 28 -7.87 -6.33 16.41
CA GLN A 28 -9.23 -6.48 15.88
C GLN A 28 -10.12 -5.30 16.23
N LYS A 29 -10.06 -4.82 17.47
CA LYS A 29 -10.85 -3.69 17.95
C LYS A 29 -10.46 -2.35 17.32
N ASN A 30 -9.20 -2.20 16.90
CA ASN A 30 -8.68 -0.97 16.29
C ASN A 30 -8.43 -1.09 14.78
N THR A 31 -8.83 -2.20 14.15
CA THR A 31 -8.73 -2.39 12.71
C THR A 31 -9.97 -1.83 12.04
N THR A 32 -9.75 -1.00 11.02
CA THR A 32 -10.83 -0.49 10.18
C THR A 32 -10.73 -1.10 8.79
N VAL A 33 -11.82 -1.70 8.32
CA VAL A 33 -11.85 -2.33 6.99
C VAL A 33 -11.81 -1.27 5.90
N LEU A 34 -10.83 -1.40 5.01
CA LEU A 34 -10.68 -0.62 3.79
C LEU A 34 -10.87 -1.54 2.58
N GLN A 35 -11.57 -1.05 1.56
CA GLN A 35 -11.71 -1.72 0.28
C GLN A 35 -11.29 -0.78 -0.85
N VAL A 36 -10.52 -1.29 -1.80
CA VAL A 36 -10.21 -0.61 -3.07
C VAL A 36 -11.15 -1.14 -4.15
N LYS A 37 -11.93 -0.25 -4.78
CA LYS A 37 -12.82 -0.59 -5.89
C LYS A 37 -12.53 0.31 -7.07
N GLY A 38 -11.77 -0.21 -8.04
CA GLY A 38 -11.32 0.55 -9.19
C GLY A 38 -10.36 1.68 -8.78
N ASP A 39 -10.85 2.91 -8.81
CA ASP A 39 -10.11 4.13 -8.48
C ASP A 39 -10.48 4.70 -7.10
N PHE A 40 -11.35 4.03 -6.34
CA PHE A 40 -11.94 4.58 -5.11
C PHE A 40 -11.70 3.72 -3.89
N PHE A 41 -11.51 4.38 -2.74
CA PHE A 41 -11.61 3.76 -1.43
C PHE A 41 -13.06 3.69 -0.96
N THR A 42 -13.43 2.55 -0.38
CA THR A 42 -14.76 2.30 0.18
C THR A 42 -14.68 1.59 1.52
N GLY A 43 -15.79 1.62 2.27
CA GLY A 43 -15.85 1.10 3.64
C GLY A 43 -15.39 2.12 4.70
N PRO A 44 -15.45 1.76 5.99
CA PRO A 44 -15.14 2.68 7.08
C PRO A 44 -13.70 3.22 7.04
N GLY A 45 -12.75 2.45 6.48
CA GLY A 45 -11.34 2.84 6.38
C GLY A 45 -11.11 3.99 5.39
N ALA A 46 -12.05 4.26 4.47
CA ALA A 46 -11.91 5.36 3.52
C ALA A 46 -11.85 6.72 4.22
N ALA A 47 -12.60 6.89 5.32
CA ALA A 47 -12.57 8.10 6.12
C ALA A 47 -11.20 8.30 6.80
N VAL A 48 -10.60 7.20 7.29
CA VAL A 48 -9.24 7.23 7.89
C VAL A 48 -8.22 7.69 6.86
N ILE A 49 -8.32 7.22 5.61
CA ILE A 49 -7.44 7.67 4.52
C ILE A 49 -7.66 9.15 4.20
N GLN A 50 -8.92 9.61 4.10
CA GLN A 50 -9.22 11.01 3.83
C GLN A 50 -8.67 11.95 4.91
N GLU A 51 -8.83 11.58 6.18
CA GLU A 51 -8.28 12.33 7.31
C GLU A 51 -6.74 12.36 7.27
N ALA A 52 -6.10 11.23 6.95
CA ALA A 52 -4.65 11.15 6.79
C ALA A 52 -4.11 12.00 5.63
N ILE A 53 -4.93 12.38 4.64
CA ILE A 53 -4.54 13.22 3.51
C ILE A 53 -4.75 14.72 3.81
N ALA A 54 -5.83 15.08 4.50
CA ALA A 54 -6.46 16.40 4.42
C ALA A 54 -5.53 17.60 4.69
N ASP A 55 -4.55 17.44 5.59
CA ASP A 55 -3.62 18.50 6.00
C ASP A 55 -2.15 18.13 5.74
N GLN A 56 -1.89 17.22 4.79
CA GLN A 56 -0.54 16.77 4.47
C GLN A 56 0.02 17.42 3.20
N GLN A 57 1.34 17.61 3.19
CA GLN A 57 2.08 18.04 1.99
C GLN A 57 2.75 16.85 1.28
N PHE A 58 3.05 15.79 2.03
CA PHE A 58 3.71 14.59 1.54
C PHE A 58 3.02 13.35 2.10
N LEU A 59 2.87 12.35 1.24
CA LEU A 59 2.36 11.03 1.60
C LEU A 59 3.42 10.01 1.21
N LEU A 60 3.74 9.11 2.13
CA LEU A 60 4.69 8.03 1.90
C LEU A 60 3.93 6.71 1.87
N VAL A 61 4.13 5.93 0.82
CA VAL A 61 3.59 4.58 0.68
C VAL A 61 4.75 3.61 0.67
N GLY A 62 4.85 2.78 1.71
CA GLY A 62 5.73 1.62 1.69
C GLY A 62 5.07 0.46 0.97
N GLU A 63 5.84 -0.33 0.26
CA GLU A 63 5.34 -1.49 -0.48
C GLU A 63 6.14 -2.76 -0.24
N GLN A 64 5.50 -3.89 -0.58
CA GLN A 64 6.18 -5.16 -0.84
C GLN A 64 6.09 -5.43 -2.35
N HIS A 65 7.22 -5.67 -2.99
CA HIS A 65 7.28 -5.85 -4.43
C HIS A 65 6.52 -7.09 -4.92
N GLY A 66 5.92 -6.97 -6.10
CA GLY A 66 5.22 -8.06 -6.79
C GLY A 66 3.77 -8.30 -6.34
N ILE A 67 3.20 -7.41 -5.52
CA ILE A 67 1.81 -7.49 -5.05
C ILE A 67 0.94 -6.53 -5.86
N ALA A 68 0.02 -7.06 -6.67
CA ALA A 68 -0.81 -6.25 -7.57
C ALA A 68 -1.71 -5.24 -6.82
N GLU A 69 -2.17 -5.61 -5.64
CA GLU A 69 -3.02 -4.81 -4.77
C GLU A 69 -2.30 -3.54 -4.28
N VAL A 70 -0.96 -3.54 -4.21
CA VAL A 70 -0.18 -2.35 -3.87
C VAL A 70 -0.37 -1.29 -4.95
N GLY A 71 -0.21 -1.65 -6.23
CA GLY A 71 -0.43 -0.71 -7.34
C GLY A 71 -1.86 -0.16 -7.34
N GLN A 72 -2.85 -1.01 -7.06
CA GLN A 72 -4.26 -0.59 -6.94
C GLN A 72 -4.48 0.40 -5.80
N PHE A 73 -3.92 0.11 -4.62
CA PHE A 73 -3.99 0.99 -3.46
C PHE A 73 -3.31 2.34 -3.73
N THR A 74 -2.07 2.32 -4.24
CA THR A 74 -1.30 3.54 -4.52
C THR A 74 -1.97 4.40 -5.58
N LYS A 75 -2.55 3.79 -6.62
CA LYS A 75 -3.36 4.47 -7.62
C LYS A 75 -4.57 5.18 -6.98
N ALA A 76 -5.35 4.46 -6.17
CA ALA A 76 -6.51 5.02 -5.49
C ALA A 76 -6.12 6.14 -4.52
N LEU A 77 -4.99 5.99 -3.80
CA LEU A 77 -4.45 7.01 -2.92
C LEU A 77 -4.07 8.28 -3.67
N TYR A 78 -3.31 8.14 -4.77
CA TYR A 78 -2.93 9.27 -5.60
C TYR A 78 -4.16 10.04 -6.11
N LEU A 79 -5.16 9.33 -6.63
CA LEU A 79 -6.38 9.94 -7.15
C LEU A 79 -7.21 10.62 -6.04
N ALA A 80 -7.32 10.01 -4.86
CA ALA A 80 -7.97 10.66 -3.72
C ALA A 80 -7.23 11.94 -3.30
N ALA A 81 -5.90 11.88 -3.24
CA ALA A 81 -5.05 13.00 -2.83
C ALA A 81 -5.09 14.19 -3.81
N GLN A 82 -5.41 13.98 -5.09
CA GLN A 82 -5.58 15.08 -6.05
C GLN A 82 -6.65 16.10 -5.60
N SER A 83 -7.72 15.64 -4.92
CA SER A 83 -8.74 16.55 -4.39
C SER A 83 -8.22 17.50 -3.31
N TYR A 84 -7.08 17.16 -2.70
CA TYR A 84 -6.36 17.94 -1.69
C TYR A 84 -5.14 18.68 -2.26
N GLY A 85 -5.00 18.74 -3.59
CA GLY A 85 -3.97 19.54 -4.26
C GLY A 85 -2.65 18.81 -4.57
N PHE A 86 -2.57 17.51 -4.29
CA PHE A 86 -1.44 16.67 -4.71
C PHE A 86 -1.41 16.54 -6.23
N GLN A 87 -0.23 16.69 -6.82
CA GLN A 87 -0.05 16.74 -8.28
C GLN A 87 1.04 15.80 -8.80
N TYR A 88 1.84 15.24 -7.90
CA TYR A 88 3.05 14.49 -8.23
C TYR A 88 3.01 13.11 -7.57
N LEU A 89 3.50 12.11 -8.29
CA LEU A 89 3.88 10.82 -7.73
C LEU A 89 5.40 10.67 -7.93
N CYS A 90 6.11 10.50 -6.84
CA CYS A 90 7.52 10.11 -6.86
C CYS A 90 7.60 8.61 -6.58
N ILE A 91 8.39 7.89 -7.38
CA ILE A 91 8.58 6.44 -7.28
C ILE A 91 10.04 6.11 -6.99
N GLU A 92 10.27 4.94 -6.39
CA GLU A 92 11.61 4.45 -6.06
C GLU A 92 12.34 3.96 -7.32
N THR A 93 12.95 4.89 -8.05
CA THR A 93 13.72 4.60 -9.26
C THR A 93 14.73 5.72 -9.55
N ASP A 94 15.69 5.45 -10.44
CA ASP A 94 16.66 6.47 -10.86
C ASP A 94 16.04 7.48 -11.85
N PRO A 95 16.61 8.70 -11.98
CA PRO A 95 16.00 9.73 -12.82
C PRO A 95 15.92 9.38 -14.32
N PHE A 96 16.80 8.52 -14.83
CA PHE A 96 16.77 8.12 -16.24
C PHE A 96 15.62 7.17 -16.51
N ILE A 97 15.39 6.22 -15.61
CA ILE A 97 14.25 5.29 -15.68
C ILE A 97 12.94 6.01 -15.41
N ALA A 98 12.88 6.94 -14.46
CA ALA A 98 11.71 7.80 -14.26
C ALA A 98 11.33 8.53 -15.55
N ALA A 99 12.28 9.20 -16.20
CA ALA A 99 12.04 9.90 -17.47
C ALA A 99 11.65 8.94 -18.61
N LYS A 100 12.18 7.71 -18.61
CA LYS A 100 11.79 6.69 -19.58
C LYS A 100 10.37 6.19 -19.34
N LEU A 101 9.98 5.94 -18.09
CA LEU A 101 8.64 5.54 -17.71
C LEU A 101 7.61 6.60 -18.09
N GLU A 102 7.87 7.88 -17.80
CA GLU A 102 7.00 8.98 -18.24
C GLU A 102 6.70 8.90 -19.74
N ARG A 103 7.73 8.71 -20.58
CA ARG A 103 7.57 8.59 -22.04
C ARG A 103 6.84 7.31 -22.45
N LEU A 104 7.05 6.19 -21.74
CA LEU A 104 6.34 4.94 -22.02
C LEU A 104 4.85 5.05 -21.69
N MET A 105 4.49 5.82 -20.66
CA MET A 105 3.09 6.04 -20.29
C MET A 105 2.31 6.91 -21.29
N GLU A 106 3.00 7.67 -22.15
CA GLU A 106 2.40 8.36 -23.31
C GLU A 106 2.01 7.38 -24.44
N GLY A 107 2.59 6.18 -24.44
CA GLY A 107 2.34 5.12 -25.42
C GLY A 107 1.30 4.09 -24.98
N ASP A 108 1.31 2.93 -25.64
CA ASP A 108 0.44 1.80 -25.32
C ASP A 108 1.19 0.67 -24.56
N LEU A 109 0.41 -0.31 -24.09
CA LEU A 109 0.94 -1.46 -23.37
C LEU A 109 1.91 -2.29 -24.21
N ALA A 110 1.77 -2.30 -25.55
CA ALA A 110 2.66 -3.06 -26.43
C ALA A 110 4.06 -2.45 -26.44
N ALA A 111 4.17 -1.13 -26.60
CA ALA A 111 5.45 -0.42 -26.56
C ALA A 111 6.17 -0.59 -25.20
N TYR A 112 5.41 -0.61 -24.11
CA TYR A 112 5.93 -0.91 -22.78
C TYR A 112 6.44 -2.35 -22.66
N ARG A 113 5.65 -3.35 -23.07
CA ARG A 113 6.05 -4.76 -23.06
C ARG A 113 7.31 -4.99 -23.91
N ASP A 114 7.38 -4.40 -25.09
CA ASP A 114 8.55 -4.48 -25.98
C ASP A 114 9.80 -3.90 -25.31
N PHE A 115 9.66 -2.78 -24.59
CA PHE A 115 10.76 -2.20 -23.84
C PHE A 115 11.25 -3.12 -22.72
N CYS A 116 10.33 -3.66 -21.90
CA CYS A 116 10.66 -4.59 -20.83
C CYS A 116 11.32 -5.88 -21.36
N ALA A 117 10.85 -6.39 -22.51
CA ALA A 117 11.43 -7.57 -23.15
C ALA A 117 12.83 -7.31 -23.72
N LYS A 118 13.05 -6.13 -24.31
CA LYS A 118 14.34 -5.73 -24.87
C LYS A 118 15.37 -5.41 -23.80
N PHE A 119 14.95 -4.84 -22.68
CA PHE A 119 15.80 -4.39 -21.58
C PHE A 119 15.35 -5.01 -20.25
N PRO A 120 15.53 -6.33 -20.07
CA PRO A 120 15.12 -7.01 -18.85
C PRO A 120 15.85 -6.42 -17.63
N PHE A 121 15.17 -6.40 -16.48
CA PHE A 121 15.67 -5.89 -15.19
C PHE A 121 16.08 -4.41 -15.16
N THR A 122 15.80 -3.64 -16.21
CA THR A 122 16.17 -2.21 -16.28
C THR A 122 15.16 -1.31 -15.56
N ILE A 123 13.89 -1.72 -15.46
CA ILE A 123 12.90 -1.03 -14.63
C ILE A 123 12.81 -1.78 -13.29
N PRO A 124 13.19 -1.15 -12.16
CA PRO A 124 12.96 -1.73 -10.85
C PRO A 124 11.47 -1.64 -10.53
N PHE A 125 10.88 -2.77 -10.13
CA PHE A 125 9.52 -2.89 -9.54
C PHE A 125 8.31 -2.58 -10.44
N TYR A 126 8.44 -1.69 -11.43
CA TYR A 126 7.36 -1.27 -12.34
C TYR A 126 7.41 -1.95 -13.70
N ASN A 127 7.54 -3.28 -13.73
CA ASN A 127 7.79 -4.06 -14.95
C ASN A 127 6.66 -5.04 -15.33
N ASN A 128 5.47 -4.92 -14.74
CA ASN A 128 4.29 -5.72 -15.08
C ASN A 128 3.13 -4.87 -15.64
N GLU A 129 2.08 -5.54 -16.12
CA GLU A 129 0.92 -4.88 -16.77
C GLU A 129 0.10 -4.03 -15.79
N GLY A 130 -0.04 -4.48 -14.54
CA GLY A 130 -0.72 -3.71 -13.50
C GLY A 130 0.03 -2.41 -13.18
N ASP A 131 1.36 -2.44 -13.18
CA ASP A 131 2.18 -1.24 -13.00
C ASP A 131 2.00 -0.27 -14.17
N PHE A 132 1.93 -0.79 -15.39
CA PHE A 132 1.63 0.03 -16.57
C PHE A 132 0.28 0.72 -16.43
N GLU A 133 -0.79 -0.02 -16.10
CA GLU A 133 -2.12 0.57 -15.92
C GLU A 133 -2.14 1.63 -14.80
N PHE A 134 -1.47 1.35 -13.69
CA PHE A 134 -1.30 2.28 -12.58
C PHE A 134 -0.56 3.55 -13.01
N LEU A 135 0.65 3.42 -13.55
CA LEU A 135 1.50 4.56 -13.91
C LEU A 135 0.88 5.37 -15.06
N GLN A 136 0.22 4.71 -16.02
CA GLN A 136 -0.49 5.39 -17.09
C GLN A 136 -1.69 6.19 -16.54
N ARG A 137 -2.43 5.62 -15.58
CA ARG A 137 -3.52 6.35 -14.91
C ARG A 137 -3.02 7.57 -14.15
N VAL A 138 -1.87 7.47 -13.49
CA VAL A 138 -1.23 8.58 -12.79
C VAL A 138 -0.80 9.66 -13.79
N ALA A 139 -0.09 9.27 -14.86
CA ALA A 139 0.42 10.19 -15.86
C ALA A 139 -0.71 10.96 -16.56
N THR A 140 -1.81 10.29 -16.90
CA THR A 140 -2.97 10.89 -17.57
C THR A 140 -3.84 11.76 -16.67
N SER A 141 -3.77 11.59 -15.35
CA SER A 141 -4.53 12.39 -14.38
C SER A 141 -3.72 13.47 -13.68
N SER A 142 -2.39 13.42 -13.77
CA SER A 142 -1.50 14.41 -13.17
C SER A 142 -1.74 15.81 -13.75
N LYS A 143 -1.76 16.81 -12.85
CA LYS A 143 -1.78 18.24 -13.21
C LYS A 143 -0.43 18.91 -12.91
N GLY A 144 0.55 18.13 -12.44
CA GLY A 144 1.88 18.62 -12.09
C GLY A 144 2.63 19.09 -13.34
N ARG A 145 3.34 20.20 -13.22
CA ARG A 145 4.31 20.61 -14.25
C ARG A 145 5.61 19.85 -14.05
N LYS A 146 6.27 19.44 -15.13
CA LYS A 146 7.59 18.83 -15.03
C LYS A 146 8.53 19.79 -14.28
N PRO A 147 9.27 19.30 -13.26
CA PRO A 147 10.30 20.11 -12.60
C PRO A 147 11.30 20.60 -13.64
N VAL A 148 11.70 21.87 -13.53
CA VAL A 148 12.68 22.51 -14.43
C VAL A 148 14.10 22.12 -14.03
#